data_AF-A0A0K2VIP2-F1
#
_entry.id   AF-A0A0K2VIP2-F1
#
_cell.length_a   1.000
_cell.length_b   1.000
_cell.length_c   1.000
_cell.angle_alpha   90.00
_cell.angle_beta   90.00
_cell.angle_gamma   90.00
#
_symmetry.space_group_name_H-M   'P 1'
#
loop_
_entity.id
_entity.type
_entity.pdbx_description
1 polymer ?
#
loop_
_entity_poly.entity_id
_entity_poly.type
_entity_poly.pdbx_seq_one_letter_code
_entity_poly.pdbx_strand_id
1 'polypeptide(L)' 'MLSFIAEQMLLLFKRSKTRRYSPGLLSVVLLWQNVSTGVYVQICRSNALTILSTKHLRPLSSVVTAAKMTA' A
#
# COMPACT_ATOMS: atom_id res chain seq x y z
N MET A 1 8.87 9.43 8.24
CA MET A 1 9.31 9.51 6.82
C MET A 1 10.53 8.62 6.57
N LEU A 2 11.61 8.74 7.37
CA LEU A 2 12.79 7.86 7.26
C LEU A 2 12.46 6.36 7.38
N SER A 3 11.58 6.03 8.34
CA SER A 3 11.08 4.67 8.57
C SER A 3 10.36 4.08 7.35
N PHE A 4 9.58 4.89 6.63
CA PHE A 4 8.91 4.47 5.41
C PHE A 4 9.93 4.14 4.31
N ILE A 5 10.93 5.00 4.10
CA ILE A 5 11.96 4.80 3.07
C ILE A 5 12.81 3.56 3.40
N ALA A 6 13.17 3.37 4.67
CA ALA A 6 13.89 2.17 5.12
C ALA A 6 13.09 0.88 4.86
N GLU A 7 11.78 0.88 5.13
CA GLU A 7 10.92 -0.27 4.81
C GLU A 7 10.80 -0.50 3.29
N GLN A 8 10.69 0.55 2.47
CA GLN A 8 10.65 0.41 1.01
C GLN A 8 11.93 -0.21 0.47
N MET A 9 13.09 0.24 0.95
CA MET A 9 14.39 -0.34 0.61
C MET A 9 14.49 -1.80 1.06
N LEU A 10 14.05 -2.13 2.27
CA LEU A 10 14.07 -3.51 2.77
C LEU A 10 13.16 -4.43 1.93
N LEU A 11 12.04 -3.91 1.44
CA LEU A 11 11.13 -4.64 0.56
C LEU A 11 11.73 -4.87 -0.84
N LEU A 12 12.62 -4.00 -1.34
CA LEU A 12 13.29 -4.20 -2.64
C LEU A 12 14.07 -5.52 -2.65
N PHE A 13 14.76 -5.83 -1.55
CA PHE A 13 15.52 -7.07 -1.39
C PHE A 13 14.66 -8.31 -1.12
N LYS A 14 13.36 -8.14 -0.84
CA LYS A 14 12.43 -9.27 -0.63
C LYS A 14 11.74 -9.68 -1.93
N ARG A 15 11.60 -11.00 -2.12
CA ARG A 15 10.87 -11.59 -3.24
C ARG A 15 9.41 -11.13 -3.22
N SER A 16 8.90 -10.65 -4.35
CA SER A 16 7.56 -10.03 -4.46
C SER A 16 6.42 -10.87 -3.86
N LYS A 17 6.48 -12.20 -3.96
CA LYS A 17 5.46 -13.13 -3.44
C LYS A 17 5.46 -13.32 -1.91
N THR A 18 6.52 -12.92 -1.20
CA THR A 18 6.66 -13.09 0.26
C THR A 18 6.76 -11.76 1.01
N ARG A 19 6.51 -10.64 0.32
CA ARG A 19 6.50 -9.31 0.96
C ARG A 19 5.33 -9.22 1.94
N ARG A 20 5.66 -9.18 3.23
CA ARG A 20 4.74 -8.76 4.30
C ARG A 20 4.91 -7.27 4.51
N TYR A 21 3.79 -6.56 4.48
CA TYR A 21 3.74 -5.12 4.64
C TYR A 21 3.41 -4.78 6.09
N SER A 22 4.12 -3.80 6.64
CA SER A 22 3.82 -3.25 7.97
C SER A 22 2.45 -2.55 7.96
N PRO A 23 1.67 -2.59 9.06
CA PRO A 23 0.41 -1.87 9.17
C PRO A 23 0.54 -0.37 8.84
N GLY A 24 1.65 0.26 9.23
CA GLY A 24 1.90 1.68 8.94
C GLY A 24 2.05 1.95 7.44
N LEU A 25 2.72 1.05 6.72
CA LEU A 25 2.91 1.14 5.28
C LEU A 25 1.58 0.90 4.53
N LEU A 26 0.76 -0.03 5.03
CA LEU A 26 -0.60 -0.25 4.52
C LEU A 26 -1.49 0.98 4.73
N SER A 27 -1.44 1.65 5.89
CA SER A 27 -2.20 2.88 6.14
C SER A 27 -1.82 4.02 5.21
N VAL A 28 -0.52 4.23 4.95
CA VAL A 28 -0.03 5.24 3.99
C VAL A 28 -0.52 4.92 2.58
N VAL A 29 -0.44 3.66 2.20
CA VAL A 29 -0.89 3.19 0.89
C VAL A 29 -2.40 3.39 0.71
N LEU A 30 -3.20 3.09 1.74
CA LEU A 30 -4.65 3.33 1.74
C LEU A 30 -4.98 4.83 1.68
N LEU A 31 -4.25 5.66 2.40
CA LEU A 31 -4.38 7.11 2.33
C LEU A 31 -4.10 7.64 0.92
N TRP A 32 -3.02 7.18 0.28
CA TRP A 32 -2.72 7.58 -1.10
C TRP A 32 -3.78 7.11 -2.10
N GLN A 33 -4.28 5.88 -1.94
CA GLN A 33 -5.38 5.40 -2.77
C GLN A 33 -6.64 6.26 -2.60
N ASN A 34 -6.94 6.70 -1.37
CA ASN A 34 -8.09 7.53 -1.04
C ASN A 34 -7.95 8.98 -1.54
N VAL A 35 -6.76 9.57 -1.39
CA VAL A 35 -6.47 10.95 -1.83
C VAL A 35 -6.45 11.05 -3.35
N SER A 36 -5.79 10.12 -4.05
CA SER A 36 -5.78 10.10 -5.51
C SER A 36 -5.43 8.72 -6.06
N THR A 37 -6.47 8.01 -6.49
CA THR A 37 -6.31 6.69 -7.10
C THR A 37 -5.50 6.75 -8.41
N GLY A 38 -5.58 7.85 -9.17
CA GLY A 38 -4.84 8.02 -10.41
C GLY A 38 -3.31 8.08 -10.20
N VAL A 39 -2.88 8.89 -9.23
CA VAL A 39 -1.46 9.00 -8.85
C VAL A 39 -0.96 7.65 -8.30
N TYR A 40 -1.78 6.99 -7.48
CA TYR A 40 -1.44 5.68 -6.95
C TYR A 40 -1.20 4.62 -8.04
N VAL A 41 -2.08 4.56 -9.06
CA VAL A 41 -1.94 3.65 -10.20
C VAL A 41 -0.66 3.95 -11.00
N GLN A 42 -0.33 5.23 -11.17
CA GLN A 42 0.88 5.64 -11.89
C GLN A 42 2.15 5.22 -11.14
N ILE A 43 2.19 5.38 -9.82
CA ILE A 43 3.31 4.92 -8.97
C ILE A 43 3.44 3.38 -9.03
N CYS A 44 2.32 2.65 -8.95
CA CYS A 44 2.32 1.19 -9.12
C CYS A 44 2.85 0.76 -10.50
N ARG A 45 2.46 1.46 -11.57
CA ARG A 45 2.93 1.16 -12.94
C ARG A 45 4.41 1.48 -13.14
N SER A 46 4.87 2.56 -12.51
CA SER A 46 6.27 2.97 -12.60
C SER A 46 7.22 2.03 -11.85
N ASN A 47 6.71 1.13 -10.99
CA ASN A 47 7.51 0.28 -10.09
C ASN A 47 8.53 1.08 -9.23
N ALA A 48 8.33 2.39 -9.09
CA ALA A 48 9.22 3.28 -8.36
C ALA A 48 9.21 3.00 -6.85
N LEU A 49 8.11 2.42 -6.36
CA LEU A 49 7.96 2.01 -4.97
C LEU A 49 7.52 0.56 -4.87
N THR A 50 7.96 -0.08 -3.80
CA THR A 50 7.71 -1.49 -3.49
C THR A 50 6.31 -1.70 -2.91
N ILE A 51 5.33 -0.93 -3.36
CA ILE A 51 3.97 -0.84 -2.79
C ILE A 51 3.04 -1.96 -3.28
N LEU A 52 1.98 -2.20 -2.51
CA LEU A 52 0.99 -3.22 -2.79
C LEU A 52 0.29 -2.94 -4.14
N SER A 53 0.07 -3.94 -4.98
CA SER A 53 -0.73 -3.70 -6.19
C SER A 53 -2.19 -3.38 -5.81
N THR A 54 -2.86 -2.48 -6.55
CA THR A 54 -4.29 -2.14 -6.39
C THR A 54 -5.22 -3.36 -6.34
N LYS A 55 -4.81 -4.48 -6.96
CA LYS A 55 -5.52 -5.76 -6.90
C LYS A 55 -5.58 -6.37 -5.50
N HIS A 56 -4.49 -6.24 -4.74
CA HIS A 56 -4.38 -6.74 -3.36
C HIS A 56 -4.94 -5.74 -2.33
N LEU A 57 -5.14 -4.47 -2.72
CA LEU A 57 -5.78 -3.47 -1.87
C LEU A 57 -7.30 -3.52 -1.89
N ARG A 58 -7.93 -3.94 -3.00
CA ARG A 58 -9.39 -4.05 -3.07
C ARG A 58 -10.02 -4.85 -1.90
N PRO A 59 -9.47 -6.02 -1.52
CA PRO A 59 -9.95 -6.75 -0.34
C PRO A 59 -9.76 -5.96 0.97
N LEU A 60 -8.62 -5.29 1.15
CA LEU A 60 -8.32 -4.50 2.34
C LEU A 60 -9.20 -3.25 2.47
N SER A 61 -9.48 -2.58 1.35
CA SER A 61 -10.39 -1.44 1.30
C SER A 61 -11.81 -1.86 1.66
N SER A 62 -12.27 -3.03 1.22
CA SER A 62 -13.59 -3.57 1.60
C SER A 62 -13.73 -3.76 3.11
N VAL A 63 -12.66 -4.21 3.78
CA VAL A 63 -12.64 -4.40 5.24
C VAL A 63 -12.67 -3.04 5.96
N VAL A 64 -11.94 -2.05 5.46
CA VAL A 64 -11.94 -0.69 6.04
C VAL A 64 -13.27 0.02 5.80
N THR A 65 -13.92 -0.17 4.65
CA THR A 65 -15.26 0.36 4.40
C THR A 65 -16.30 -0.29 5.30
N ALA A 66 -16.19 -1.60 5.58
CA ALA A 66 -17.06 -2.27 6.54
C ALA A 66 -16.87 -1.74 7.97
N ALA A 67 -15.63 -1.51 8.40
CA ALA A 67 -15.34 -0.92 9.72
C ALA A 67 -15.86 0.53 9.87
N LYS A 68 -15.92 1.29 8.77
CA LYS A 68 -16.52 2.63 8.75
C LYS A 68 -18.05 2.63 8.81
N MET A 69 -18.69 1.49 8.54
CA MET A 69 -20.16 1.36 8.48
C MET A 69 -20.77 0.79 9.76
N THR A 70 -19.94 0.41 10.74
CA THR A 70 -20.35 -0.14 12.04
C THR A 70 -19.88 0.70 13.24
N ALA A 71 -19.52 1.97 13.03
CA ALA A 71 -19.12 2.91 14.09
C ALA A 71 -20.09 4.09 14.16
#